data_AF-A0A4U3B2T5-F1
#
_entry.id   AF-A0A4U3B2T5-F1
#
_cell.length_a   1.000
_cell.length_b   1.000
_cell.length_c   1.000
_cell.angle_alpha   90.00
_cell.angle_beta   90.00
_cell.angle_gamma   90.00
#
_symmetry.space_group_name_H-M   'P 1'
#
loop_
_entity.id
_entity.type
_entity.pdbx_description
1 polymer ?
#
loop_
_entity_poly.entity_id
_entity_poly.type
_entity_poly.pdbx_seq_one_letter_code
_entity_poly.pdbx_strand_id
1 'polypeptide(L)'
;MKMKDNKEFIGYVGTYTKENSEGIYTFTLNTEAQKVSNVTLAAKLDNPTYVTISKNNEYLYSVVKEGESGGIAAYSISHTGELTEQNRQVVEGASPC
;
A
#
# COMPACT_ATOMS: atom_id res chain seq x y z
N MET A 1 15.88 -2.05 -30.13
CA MET A 1 14.55 -2.59 -29.78
C MET A 1 13.93 -1.62 -28.78
N LYS A 2 12.91 -0.84 -29.17
CA LYS A 2 12.23 0.07 -28.24
C LYS A 2 11.44 -0.79 -27.26
N MET A 3 11.71 -0.64 -25.96
CA MET A 3 10.88 -1.24 -24.91
C MET A 3 9.44 -0.76 -25.13
N LYS A 4 8.46 -1.66 -25.16
CA LYS A 4 7.05 -1.27 -25.16
C LYS A 4 6.80 -0.53 -23.85
N ASP A 5 6.32 0.71 -23.93
CA ASP A 5 5.82 1.42 -22.75
C ASP A 5 4.72 0.56 -22.13
N ASN A 6 4.93 0.07 -20.92
CA ASN A 6 3.87 -0.58 -20.17
C ASN A 6 2.83 0.50 -19.83
N LYS A 7 1.59 0.36 -20.32
CA LYS A 7 0.52 1.35 -20.11
C LYS A 7 -0.34 1.04 -18.90
N GLU A 8 -0.13 -0.12 -18.29
CA GLU A 8 -0.81 -0.58 -17.07
C GLU A 8 0.15 -0.64 -15.89
N PHE A 9 -0.28 -0.06 -14.77
CA PHE A 9 0.49 0.02 -13.54
C PHE A 9 -0.35 -0.52 -12.39
N ILE A 10 0.30 -1.28 -11.48
CA ILE A 10 -0.27 -1.60 -10.18
C ILE A 10 0.13 -0.47 -9.22
N GLY A 11 -0.85 0.13 -8.55
CA GLY A 11 -0.64 1.15 -7.54
C GLY A 11 -1.26 0.74 -6.21
N TYR A 12 -0.79 1.38 -5.13
CA TYR A 12 -1.33 1.19 -3.80
C TYR A 12 -1.74 2.53 -3.21
N VAL A 13 -2.82 2.53 -2.41
CA VAL A 13 -3.33 3.72 -1.74
C VAL A 13 -3.53 3.42 -0.26
N GLY A 14 -2.88 4.24 0.58
CA GLY A 14 -3.11 4.30 2.01
C GLY A 14 -4.33 5.14 2.36
N THR A 15 -4.92 4.92 3.53
CA THR A 15 -6.20 5.53 3.93
C THR A 15 -6.27 5.86 5.42
N TYR A 16 -7.31 6.60 5.79
CA TYR A 16 -7.83 6.59 7.16
C TYR A 16 -8.90 5.51 7.30
N THR A 17 -8.85 4.73 8.38
CA THR A 17 -9.81 3.62 8.64
C THR A 17 -10.92 4.01 9.61
N LYS A 18 -11.25 5.31 9.72
CA LYS A 18 -12.28 5.82 10.64
C LYS A 18 -13.71 5.50 10.23
N GLU A 19 -13.94 5.19 8.95
CA GLU A 19 -15.25 4.87 8.39
C GLU A 19 -15.21 3.51 7.67
N ASN A 20 -15.47 3.48 6.36
CA ASN A 20 -15.63 2.24 5.59
C ASN A 20 -14.31 1.65 5.09
N SER A 21 -13.19 2.37 5.22
CA SER A 21 -11.91 1.88 4.73
C SER A 21 -11.31 0.85 5.68
N GLU A 22 -10.79 -0.25 5.14
CA GLU A 22 -10.22 -1.34 5.93
C GLU A 22 -8.69 -1.35 5.97
N GLY A 23 -8.01 -0.46 5.23
CA GLY A 23 -6.56 -0.37 5.20
C GLY A 23 -6.02 0.07 3.83
N ILE A 24 -4.98 -0.61 3.35
CA ILE A 24 -4.34 -0.32 2.05
C ILE A 24 -5.10 -1.01 0.94
N TYR A 25 -5.38 -0.29 -0.15
CA TYR A 25 -5.99 -0.85 -1.35
C TYR A 25 -4.99 -0.87 -2.50
N THR A 26 -5.11 -1.87 -3.38
CA THR A 26 -4.41 -1.94 -4.66
C THR A 26 -5.35 -1.55 -5.80
N PHE A 27 -4.80 -1.06 -6.90
CA PHE A 27 -5.55 -0.72 -8.10
C PHE A 27 -4.71 -0.89 -9.37
N THR A 28 -5.39 -1.03 -10.51
CA THR A 28 -4.76 -0.95 -11.84
C THR A 28 -5.01 0.42 -12.44
N LEU A 29 -3.94 1.13 -12.83
CA LEU A 29 -4.01 2.36 -13.63
C LEU A 29 -3.65 2.03 -15.08
N ASN A 30 -4.62 2.18 -15.98
CA ASN A 30 -4.37 2.18 -17.41
C ASN A 30 -4.25 3.63 -17.90
N THR A 31 -3.03 4.04 -18.25
CA THR A 31 -2.68 5.41 -18.64
C THR A 31 -3.14 5.78 -20.05
N GLU A 32 -3.32 4.79 -20.92
CA GLU A 32 -3.84 4.99 -22.27
C GLU A 32 -5.35 5.20 -22.26
N ALA A 33 -6.07 4.35 -21.53
CA ALA A 33 -7.51 4.44 -21.34
C ALA A 33 -7.93 5.49 -20.29
N GLN A 34 -6.97 6.10 -19.58
CA GLN A 34 -7.19 7.06 -18.50
C GLN A 34 -8.14 6.54 -17.41
N LYS A 35 -7.97 5.27 -17.02
CA LYS A 35 -8.92 4.57 -16.15
C LYS A 35 -8.22 3.88 -14.98
N VAL A 36 -8.84 3.98 -13.81
CA VAL A 36 -8.53 3.15 -12.63
C VAL A 36 -9.55 2.01 -12.56
N SER A 37 -9.08 0.79 -12.31
CA SER A 37 -9.90 -0.41 -12.17
C SER A 37 -9.32 -1.37 -11.12
N ASN A 38 -10.02 -2.47 -10.84
CA ASN A 38 -9.58 -3.54 -9.94
C ASN A 38 -9.17 -3.03 -8.55
N VAL A 39 -9.94 -2.09 -8.00
CA VAL A 39 -9.70 -1.59 -6.65
C VAL A 39 -10.09 -2.68 -5.66
N THR A 40 -9.12 -3.24 -4.95
CA THR A 40 -9.33 -4.31 -3.97
C THR A 40 -8.52 -4.05 -2.70
N LEU A 41 -8.96 -4.60 -1.58
CA LEU A 41 -8.22 -4.53 -0.32
C LEU A 41 -6.92 -5.33 -0.47
N ALA A 42 -5.79 -4.67 -0.24
CA ALA A 42 -4.45 -5.26 -0.35
C ALA A 42 -3.89 -5.66 1.02
N ALA A 43 -4.16 -4.87 2.07
CA ALA A 43 -3.78 -5.19 3.44
C ALA A 43 -4.76 -4.54 4.44
N LYS A 44 -5.12 -5.29 5.48
CA LYS A 44 -5.96 -4.80 6.58
C LYS A 44 -5.09 -4.32 7.74
N LEU A 45 -5.18 -3.03 8.06
CA LEU A 45 -4.46 -2.38 9.16
C LEU A 45 -5.06 -1.02 9.45
N ASP A 46 -4.87 -0.51 10.66
CA ASP A 46 -5.46 0.76 11.09
C ASP A 46 -4.62 1.96 10.66
N ASN A 47 -5.32 2.93 10.04
CA ASN A 47 -4.80 4.22 9.58
C ASN A 47 -3.44 4.16 8.85
N PRO A 48 -3.33 3.41 7.73
CA PRO A 48 -2.16 3.47 6.86
C PRO A 48 -2.14 4.78 6.06
N THR A 49 -1.93 5.92 6.73
CA THR A 49 -2.06 7.27 6.14
C THR A 49 -0.98 7.58 5.10
N TYR A 50 0.11 6.81 5.09
CA TYR A 50 1.18 6.93 4.11
C TYR A 50 1.71 5.55 3.74
N VAL A 51 1.96 5.36 2.44
CA VAL A 51 2.58 4.14 1.88
C VAL A 51 3.70 4.54 0.92
N THR A 52 4.75 3.73 0.86
CA THR A 52 5.82 3.88 -0.13
C THR A 52 6.36 2.53 -0.57
N ILE A 53 6.88 2.48 -1.80
CA ILE A 53 7.44 1.28 -2.39
C ILE A 53 8.97 1.43 -2.45
N SER A 54 9.67 0.37 -2.11
CA SER A 54 11.12 0.25 -2.31
C SER A 54 11.51 0.44 -3.77
N LYS A 55 12.73 0.93 -4.03
CA LYS A 55 13.19 1.26 -5.41
C LYS A 55 13.17 0.07 -6.38
N ASN A 56 13.28 -1.16 -5.87
CA ASN A 56 13.26 -2.38 -6.66
C ASN A 56 11.86 -3.02 -6.75
N ASN A 57 10.82 -2.39 -6.21
CA ASN A 57 9.43 -2.86 -6.19
C ASN A 57 9.22 -4.20 -5.45
N GLU A 58 10.11 -4.61 -4.56
CA GLU A 58 9.99 -5.87 -3.82
C GLU A 58 9.25 -5.70 -2.48
N TYR A 59 9.23 -4.49 -1.94
CA TYR A 59 8.66 -4.17 -0.64
C TYR A 59 7.79 -2.92 -0.65
N LEU A 60 6.73 -2.93 0.15
CA LEU A 60 5.91 -1.79 0.51
C LEU A 60 6.05 -1.52 2.01
N TYR A 61 6.19 -0.25 2.38
CA TYR A 61 6.19 0.22 3.76
C TYR A 61 4.98 1.11 4.01
N SER A 62 4.33 0.94 5.14
CA SER A 62 3.16 1.72 5.54
C SER A 62 3.31 2.24 6.96
N VAL A 63 2.76 3.42 7.22
CA VAL A 63 2.40 3.82 8.58
C VAL A 63 1.35 2.84 9.12
N VAL A 64 1.39 2.56 10.42
CA VAL A 64 0.37 1.77 11.11
C VAL A 64 0.07 2.37 12.48
N LYS A 65 -1.18 2.24 12.92
CA LYS A 65 -1.63 2.52 14.27
C LYS A 65 -2.07 1.22 14.95
N GLU A 66 -1.74 1.05 16.22
CA GLU A 66 -2.24 -0.05 17.06
C GLU A 66 -2.61 0.49 18.44
N GLY A 67 -3.89 0.68 18.71
CA GLY A 67 -4.33 1.36 19.92
C GLY A 67 -3.74 2.78 20.02
N GLU A 68 -3.00 3.07 21.08
CA GLU A 68 -2.29 4.34 21.27
C GLU A 68 -0.83 4.31 20.77
N SER A 69 -0.44 3.23 20.08
CA SER A 69 0.90 3.07 19.52
C SER A 69 0.91 3.35 18.02
N GLY A 70 2.04 3.87 17.56
CA GLY A 70 2.30 4.24 16.17
C GLY A 70 3.55 3.55 15.65
N GLY A 71 3.58 3.24 14.35
CA GLY A 71 4.71 2.49 13.82
C GLY A 71 4.73 2.33 12.31
N ILE A 72 5.53 1.36 11.87
CA ILE A 72 5.71 1.00 10.46
C ILE A 72 5.43 -0.49 10.29
N ALA A 73 4.64 -0.82 9.27
CA ALA A 73 4.46 -2.18 8.76
C ALA A 73 5.19 -2.34 7.42
N ALA A 74 5.80 -3.50 7.20
CA ALA A 74 6.50 -3.84 5.96
C ALA A 74 5.87 -5.08 5.32
N TYR A 75 5.71 -5.01 4.01
CA TYR A 75 5.10 -6.05 3.18
C TYR A 75 6.06 -6.40 2.05
N SER A 76 6.13 -7.67 1.67
CA SER A 76 6.69 -8.06 0.37
C SER A 76 5.62 -7.93 -0.70
N ILE A 77 6.06 -7.62 -1.93
CA ILE A 77 5.21 -7.47 -3.10
C ILE A 77 5.45 -8.67 -4.02
N SER A 78 4.40 -9.42 -4.33
CA SER A 78 4.47 -10.50 -5.31
C SER A 78 4.56 -9.97 -6.75
N HIS A 79 4.85 -10.83 -7.71
CA HIS A 79 4.81 -10.48 -9.13
C HIS A 79 3.41 -10.05 -9.62
N THR A 80 2.33 -10.42 -8.91
CA THR A 80 0.95 -9.99 -9.18
C THR A 80 0.54 -8.74 -8.41
N GLY A 81 1.43 -8.18 -7.57
CA GLY A 81 1.13 -7.04 -6.71
C GLY A 81 0.40 -7.39 -5.41
N GLU A 82 0.37 -8.67 -5.03
CA GLU A 82 -0.18 -9.08 -3.74
C GLU A 82 0.78 -8.74 -2.62
N LEU A 83 0.26 -8.22 -1.51
CA LEU A 83 1.03 -7.87 -0.33
C LEU A 83 1.06 -9.04 0.65
N THR A 84 2.25 -9.42 1.12
CA THR A 84 2.41 -10.35 2.25
C THR A 84 3.17 -9.66 3.36
N GLU A 85 2.54 -9.51 4.53
CA GLU A 85 3.18 -8.87 5.68
C GLU A 85 4.43 -9.65 6.10
N GLN A 86 5.54 -8.93 6.27
CA GLN A 86 6.81 -9.48 6.74
C GLN A 86 6.97 -9.24 8.24
N ASN A 87 6.77 -7.99 8.65
CA ASN A 87 6.80 -7.58 10.04
C ASN A 87 6.16 -6.20 10.23
N ARG A 88 5.98 -5.81 11.48
CA ARG A 88 5.68 -4.45 11.91
C ARG A 88 6.38 -4.13 13.22
N GLN A 89 6.63 -2.85 13.46
CA GLN A 89 7.18 -2.34 14.70
C GLN A 89 6.42 -1.10 15.11
N VAL A 90 5.91 -1.09 16.34
CA VAL A 90 5.16 0.01 16.93
C VAL A 90 5.83 0.48 18.22
N VAL A 91 5.67 1.77 18.51
CA VAL A 91 6.10 2.40 19.75
C VAL A 91 4.92 3.16 20.35
N GLU A 92 4.89 3.27 21.68
CA GLU A 92 3.88 4.07 22.35
C GLU A 92 3.95 5.54 21.89
N GLY A 93 2.80 6.11 21.59
CA GLY A 93 2.68 7.46 21.06
C GLY A 93 2.00 7.50 19.70
N ALA A 94 1.65 8.72 19.29
CA ALA A 94 0.92 8.94 18.04
C ALA A 94 1.67 8.36 16.82
N SER A 95 0.91 7.80 15.88
CA SER A 95 1.43 7.41 14.58
C SER A 95 2.10 8.59 13.89
N PRO A 96 3.27 8.37 13.24
CA PRO A 96 3.88 9.41 12.43
C PRO A 96 2.98 9.68 11.23
N CYS A 97 2.54 10.94 11.09
CA CYS A 97 1.61 11.49 10.07
C CYS A 97 0.11 11.45 10.42
#